data_AF-A0A1F6VH45-F1
#
_entry.id   AF-A0A1F6VH45-F1
#
_cell.length_a   1.000
_cell.length_b   1.000
_cell.length_c   1.000
_cell.angle_alpha   90.00
_cell.angle_beta   90.00
_cell.angle_gamma   90.00
#
_symmetry.space_group_name_H-M   'P 1'
#
loop_
_entity.id
_entity.type
_entity.pdbx_description
1 polymer ?
#
loop_
_entity_poly.entity_id
_entity_poly.type
_entity_poly.pdbx_seq_one_letter_code
_entity_poly.pdbx_strand_id
1 'polypeptide(L)'
;MQSIKKSKIISLTLINKYMELQKNKFALAAGGVMGIVYVVCAIFVALWPNFAMQLFGWLIHLVNVDKFAGDVQITASGFIIGLLQAVIYTYIVAYLFASLHNRFMSGNKQQ
;
A
#
# COMPACT_ATOMS: atom_id res chain seq x y z
N MET A 1 5.22 -9.94 -47.20
CA MET A 1 4.43 -10.37 -46.02
C MET A 1 5.17 -10.37 -44.68
N GLN A 2 6.51 -10.48 -44.60
CA GLN A 2 7.23 -10.49 -43.31
C GLN A 2 7.23 -9.15 -42.55
N SER A 3 7.20 -8.01 -43.25
CA SER A 3 7.22 -6.67 -42.64
C SER A 3 6.00 -6.40 -41.74
N ILE A 4 4.81 -6.86 -42.14
CA ILE A 4 3.56 -6.64 -41.40
C ILE A 4 3.53 -7.46 -40.09
N LYS A 5 4.10 -8.68 -40.10
CA LYS A 5 4.18 -9.54 -38.91
C LYS A 5 5.09 -8.95 -37.84
N LYS A 6 6.21 -8.34 -38.25
CA LYS A 6 7.18 -7.69 -37.36
C LYS A 6 6.57 -6.48 -36.66
N SER A 7 5.82 -5.64 -37.38
CA SER A 7 5.11 -4.48 -36.82
C SER A 7 4.08 -4.87 -35.75
N LYS A 8 3.29 -5.93 -36.00
CA LYS A 8 2.29 -6.42 -35.05
C LYS A 8 2.92 -7.04 -33.79
N ILE A 9 4.05 -7.74 -33.92
CA ILE A 9 4.80 -8.32 -32.79
C ILE A 9 5.45 -7.21 -31.94
N ILE A 10 5.99 -6.17 -32.56
CA ILE A 10 6.55 -5.03 -31.83
C ILE A 10 5.44 -4.33 -31.03
N SER A 11 4.30 -4.04 -31.66
CA SER A 11 3.16 -3.43 -30.96
C SER A 11 2.64 -4.27 -29.79
N LEU A 12 2.51 -5.59 -29.95
CA LEU A 12 2.01 -6.49 -28.88
C LEU A 12 2.99 -6.59 -27.70
N THR A 13 4.30 -6.52 -27.98
CA THR A 13 5.35 -6.56 -26.96
C THR A 13 5.42 -5.24 -26.19
N LEU A 14 5.22 -4.12 -26.89
CA LEU A 14 5.15 -2.81 -26.25
C LEU A 14 3.90 -2.70 -25.36
N ILE A 15 2.72 -3.12 -25.83
CA ILE A 15 1.48 -3.12 -25.03
C ILE A 15 1.65 -3.95 -23.74
N ASN A 16 2.28 -5.14 -23.81
CA ASN A 16 2.57 -5.94 -22.62
C ASN A 16 3.49 -5.21 -21.63
N LYS A 17 4.50 -4.50 -22.13
CA LYS A 17 5.42 -3.72 -21.29
C LYS A 17 4.73 -2.54 -20.60
N TYR A 18 3.72 -1.94 -21.22
CA TYR A 18 2.95 -0.84 -20.64
C TYR A 18 1.95 -1.28 -19.56
N MET A 19 1.53 -2.56 -19.56
CA MET A 19 0.57 -3.11 -18.60
C MET A 19 1.23 -3.81 -17.41
N GLU A 20 2.56 -3.96 -17.41
CA GLU A 20 3.29 -4.47 -16.26
C GLU A 20 3.64 -3.36 -15.27
N LEU A 21 3.11 -3.45 -14.06
CA LEU A 21 3.55 -2.60 -12.95
C LEU A 21 4.98 -2.96 -12.55
N GLN A 22 5.82 -1.92 -12.46
CA GLN A 22 7.17 -2.02 -11.92
C GLN A 22 7.09 -2.19 -10.40
N LYS A 23 6.98 -3.44 -9.94
CA LYS A 23 6.70 -3.85 -8.55
C LYS A 23 7.53 -3.09 -7.51
N ASN A 24 8.84 -2.96 -7.73
CA ASN A 24 9.76 -2.29 -6.79
C ASN A 24 9.51 -0.77 -6.73
N LYS A 25 9.34 -0.11 -7.89
CA LYS A 25 9.09 1.33 -7.95
C LYS A 25 7.74 1.68 -7.34
N PHE A 26 6.74 0.87 -7.62
CA PHE A 26 5.39 1.02 -7.06
C PHE A 26 5.38 0.79 -5.54
N ALA A 27 6.01 -0.28 -5.06
CA ALA A 27 6.09 -0.58 -3.63
C ALA A 27 6.85 0.51 -2.86
N LEU A 28 7.93 1.06 -3.43
CA LEU A 28 8.71 2.12 -2.80
C LEU A 28 7.94 3.44 -2.76
N ALA A 29 7.23 3.80 -3.84
CA ALA A 29 6.36 4.96 -3.87
C ALA A 29 5.19 4.81 -2.87
N ALA A 30 4.56 3.64 -2.80
CA ALA A 30 3.48 3.36 -1.86
C ALA A 30 3.94 3.43 -0.40
N GLY A 31 5.11 2.85 -0.09
CA GLY A 31 5.72 2.94 1.24
C GLY A 31 6.04 4.39 1.64
N GLY A 32 6.60 5.18 0.71
CA GLY A 32 6.89 6.60 0.94
C GLY A 32 5.64 7.43 1.21
N VAL A 33 4.58 7.24 0.42
CA VAL A 33 3.27 7.90 0.64
C VAL A 33 2.68 7.48 1.99
N MET A 34 2.74 6.20 2.34
CA MET A 34 2.25 5.72 3.63
C MET A 34 3.00 6.33 4.81
N GLY A 35 4.32 6.52 4.68
CA GLY A 35 5.10 7.22 5.70
C GLY A 35 4.59 8.64 5.95
N ILE A 36 4.30 9.39 4.89
CA ILE A 36 3.73 10.75 5.01
C ILE A 36 2.34 10.70 5.65
N VAL A 37 1.46 9.81 5.17
CA VAL A 37 0.11 9.64 5.71
C VAL A 37 0.17 9.28 7.20
N TYR A 38 1.10 8.41 7.61
CA TYR A 38 1.27 8.03 9.00
C TYR A 38 1.68 9.22 9.88
N VAL A 39 2.59 10.08 9.42
CA VAL A 39 2.96 11.30 10.16
C VAL A 39 1.75 12.21 10.35
N VAL A 40 0.96 12.44 9.29
CA VAL A 40 -0.28 13.24 9.38
C VAL A 40 -1.27 12.59 10.34
N CYS A 41 -1.42 11.26 10.27
CA CYS A 41 -2.30 10.50 11.14
C CYS A 41 -1.87 10.61 12.61
N ALA A 42 -0.58 10.56 12.92
CA ALA A 42 -0.08 10.71 14.27
C ALA A 42 -0.28 12.12 14.84
N ILE A 43 -0.13 13.17 14.02
CA ILE A 43 -0.45 14.55 14.41
C ILE A 43 -1.95 14.64 14.75
N PHE A 44 -2.81 14.03 13.93
CA PHE A 44 -4.24 14.02 14.17
C PHE A 44 -4.63 13.30 15.48
N VAL A 45 -4.02 12.15 15.75
CA VAL A 45 -4.20 11.41 17.02
C VAL A 45 -3.71 12.23 18.21
N ALA A 46 -2.60 12.95 18.09
CA ALA A 46 -2.06 13.79 19.16
C ALA A 46 -2.98 14.98 19.50
N LEU A 47 -3.70 15.52 18.50
CA LEU A 47 -4.65 16.62 18.71
C LEU A 47 -6.02 16.12 19.21
N TRP A 48 -6.50 14.98 18.71
CA TRP A 48 -7.83 14.43 19.04
C TRP A 48 -7.79 12.91 19.31
N PRO A 49 -7.25 12.47 20.44
CA PRO A 49 -7.09 11.04 20.74
C PRO A 49 -8.42 10.30 20.89
N ASN A 50 -9.43 10.93 21.52
CA ASN A 50 -10.75 10.32 21.73
C ASN A 50 -11.47 10.00 20.41
N PHE A 51 -11.42 10.94 19.45
CA PHE A 51 -12.03 10.74 18.13
C PHE A 51 -11.28 9.68 17.33
N ALA A 52 -9.94 9.67 17.39
CA ALA A 52 -9.14 8.66 16.73
C ALA A 52 -9.43 7.24 17.23
N MET A 53 -9.60 7.06 18.56
CA MET A 53 -9.93 5.75 19.15
C MET A 53 -11.33 5.27 18.75
N GLN A 54 -12.32 6.16 18.67
CA GLN A 54 -13.66 5.80 18.16
C GLN A 54 -13.62 5.40 16.69
N LEU A 55 -12.91 6.16 15.85
CA LEU A 55 -12.76 5.86 14.42
C LEU A 55 -12.05 4.51 14.20
N PHE A 56 -10.97 4.25 14.95
CA PHE A 56 -10.31 2.95 14.95
C PHE A 56 -11.27 1.84 15.38
N GLY A 57 -12.04 2.05 16.45
CA GLY A 57 -13.07 1.10 16.90
C GLY A 57 -14.03 0.67 15.78
N TRP A 58 -14.46 1.62 14.93
CA TRP A 58 -15.32 1.33 13.79
C TRP A 58 -14.60 0.62 12.64
N LEU A 59 -13.38 1.03 12.32
CA LEU A 59 -12.60 0.47 11.21
C LEU A 59 -12.16 -0.98 11.45
N ILE A 60 -11.71 -1.30 12.67
CA ILE A 60 -11.19 -2.64 13.01
C ILE A 60 -12.15 -3.46 13.89
N HIS A 61 -13.42 -3.06 13.99
CA HIS A 61 -14.44 -3.73 14.82
C HIS A 61 -13.95 -3.98 16.27
N LEU A 62 -13.27 -2.99 16.86
CA LEU A 62 -12.71 -3.12 18.19
C LEU A 62 -13.83 -2.95 19.23
N VAL A 63 -14.35 -4.07 19.74
CA VAL A 63 -15.48 -4.15 20.68
C VAL A 63 -15.18 -3.70 22.13
N ASN A 64 -14.05 -3.03 22.39
CA ASN A 64 -13.69 -2.58 23.75
C ASN A 64 -12.71 -1.38 23.74
N VAL A 65 -13.13 -0.25 23.16
CA VAL A 65 -12.30 0.98 23.11
C VAL A 65 -12.05 1.61 24.48
N ASP A 66 -12.98 1.46 25.43
CA ASP A 66 -12.87 2.03 26.78
C ASP A 66 -11.70 1.46 27.59
N LYS A 67 -11.30 0.22 27.31
CA LYS A 67 -10.20 -0.45 28.03
C LYS A 67 -8.82 0.02 27.59
N PHE A 68 -8.72 0.61 26.41
CA PHE A 68 -7.46 1.10 25.84
C PHE A 68 -7.34 2.62 25.94
N ALA A 69 -8.45 3.37 26.00
CA ALA A 69 -8.45 4.84 26.04
C ALA A 69 -7.76 5.46 27.27
N GLY A 70 -7.66 4.73 28.39
CA GLY A 70 -7.12 5.26 29.66
C GLY A 70 -5.59 5.41 29.73
N ASP A 71 -4.83 4.76 28.83
CA ASP A 71 -3.36 4.72 28.91
C ASP A 71 -2.66 4.74 27.54
N VAL A 72 -3.31 5.28 26.50
CA VAL A 72 -2.63 5.47 25.20
C VAL A 72 -1.72 6.69 25.28
N GLN A 73 -0.53 6.52 25.86
CA GLN A 73 0.53 7.50 25.73
C GLN A 73 1.23 7.30 24.38
N ILE A 74 1.17 8.32 23.51
CA ILE A 74 1.99 8.39 22.29
C ILE A 74 3.45 8.54 22.74
N THR A 75 4.13 7.40 22.91
CA THR A 75 5.56 7.38 23.18
C THR A 75 6.32 7.59 21.87
N ALA A 76 7.42 8.36 21.90
CA ALA A 76 8.24 8.60 20.72
C ALA A 76 8.77 7.30 20.09
N SER A 77 9.08 6.31 20.93
CA SER A 77 9.48 4.96 20.51
C SER A 77 8.34 4.22 19.80
N GLY A 78 7.12 4.25 20.36
CA GLY A 78 5.95 3.65 19.74
C GLY A 78 5.62 4.26 18.38
N PHE A 79 5.78 5.58 18.24
CA PHE A 79 5.59 6.28 16.97
C PHE A 79 6.60 5.81 15.91
N ILE A 80 7.90 5.75 16.23
CA ILE A 80 8.96 5.35 15.28
C ILE A 80 8.80 3.88 14.86
N ILE A 81 8.51 2.99 15.81
CA ILE A 81 8.27 1.57 15.53
C ILE A 81 7.05 1.42 14.63
N GLY A 82 5.94 2.11 14.95
CA GLY A 82 4.74 2.08 14.13
C GLY A 82 4.94 2.68 12.74
N LEU A 83 5.74 3.73 12.59
CA LEU A 83 6.09 4.31 11.28
C LEU A 83 6.86 3.31 10.43
N LEU A 84 7.91 2.70 10.98
CA LEU A 84 8.68 1.67 10.28
C LEU A 84 7.78 0.50 9.89
N GLN A 85 6.94 0.04 10.80
CA GLN A 85 6.02 -1.07 10.55
C GLN A 85 5.01 -0.73 9.44
N ALA A 86 4.41 0.47 9.47
CA ALA A 86 3.47 0.93 8.45
C ALA A 86 4.10 0.99 7.06
N VAL A 87 5.33 1.52 6.95
CA VAL A 87 6.08 1.62 5.69
C VAL A 87 6.45 0.23 5.18
N ILE A 88 7.01 -0.64 6.03
CA ILE A 88 7.44 -1.98 5.64
C ILE A 88 6.24 -2.83 5.22
N TYR A 89 5.16 -2.85 6.00
CA TYR A 89 3.97 -3.63 5.66
C TYR A 89 3.32 -3.12 4.38
N THR A 90 3.26 -1.81 4.18
CA THR A 90 2.73 -1.24 2.93
C THR A 90 3.60 -1.59 1.74
N TYR A 91 4.93 -1.56 1.89
CA TYR A 91 5.84 -2.00 0.83
C TYR A 91 5.58 -3.46 0.45
N ILE A 92 5.47 -4.36 1.43
CA ILE A 92 5.21 -5.79 1.20
C ILE A 92 3.85 -5.97 0.50
N VAL A 93 2.79 -5.34 1.01
CA VAL A 93 1.44 -5.44 0.44
C VAL A 93 1.39 -4.88 -0.98
N ALA A 94 1.99 -3.70 -1.22
CA ALA A 94 2.05 -3.09 -2.55
C ALA A 94 2.87 -3.93 -3.54
N TYR A 95 3.96 -4.54 -3.08
CA TYR A 95 4.74 -5.47 -3.89
C TYR A 95 3.93 -6.73 -4.26
N LEU A 96 3.24 -7.33 -3.29
CA LEU A 96 2.35 -8.46 -3.53
C LEU A 96 1.21 -8.09 -4.48
N PHE A 97 0.60 -6.92 -4.30
CA PHE A 97 -0.47 -6.41 -5.14
C PHE A 97 0.00 -6.19 -6.58
N ALA A 98 1.15 -5.54 -6.78
CA ALA A 98 1.74 -5.37 -8.11
C ALA A 98 2.12 -6.71 -8.74
N SER A 99 2.59 -7.68 -7.94
CA SER A 99 2.88 -9.03 -8.43
C SER A 99 1.63 -9.75 -8.90
N LEU A 100 0.55 -9.70 -8.10
CA LEU A 100 -0.71 -10.31 -8.43
C LEU A 100 -1.38 -9.64 -9.64
N HIS A 101 -1.31 -8.30 -9.72
CA HIS A 101 -1.75 -7.53 -10.88
C HIS A 101 -1.03 -7.99 -12.16
N ASN A 102 0.29 -8.08 -12.16
CA ASN A 102 1.04 -8.56 -13.34
C ASN A 102 0.67 -10.01 -13.70
N ARG A 103 0.35 -10.88 -12.72
CA ARG A 103 -0.12 -12.25 -12.99
C ARG A 103 -1.49 -12.28 -13.67
N PHE A 104 -2.44 -11.46 -13.23
CA PHE A 104 -3.75 -11.38 -13.89
C PHE A 104 -3.66 -10.75 -15.29
N MET A 105 -2.82 -9.73 -15.46
CA MET A 105 -2.64 -9.06 -16.75
C MET A 105 -1.86 -9.92 -17.75
N SER A 106 -0.92 -10.77 -17.29
CA SER A 106 -0.22 -11.75 -18.13
C SER A 106 -1.01 -13.06 -18.36
N GLY A 107 -2.10 -13.28 -17.61
CA GLY A 107 -3.00 -14.41 -17.76
C GLY A 107 -3.75 -14.46 -19.10
N ASN A 108 -3.78 -13.36 -19.86
CA ASN A 108 -4.36 -13.30 -21.21
C ASN A 108 -3.45 -13.88 -22.32
N LYS A 109 -2.53 -14.79 -21.97
CA LYS A 109 -1.68 -15.56 -22.90
C LYS A 109 -1.97 -17.07 -22.87
N GLN A 110 -3.12 -17.49 -22.33
CA GLN A 110 -3.56 -18.90 -22.29
C GLN A 110 -4.95 -19.09 -22.93
N GLN A 111 -5.24 -18.36 -24.02
CA GLN A 111 -6.20 -18.75 -25.07
C GLN A 111 -5.69 -18.31 -26.43
#